data_AF-A0AAW5HH69-F1
#
_entry.id   AF-A0AAW5HH69-F1
#
_cell.length_a   1.000
_cell.length_b   1.000
_cell.length_c   1.000
_cell.angle_alpha   90.00
_cell.angle_beta   90.00
_cell.angle_gamma   90.00
#
_symmetry.space_group_name_H-M   'P 1'
#
loop_
_entity.id
_entity.type
_entity.pdbx_description
1 polymer ?
#
loop_
_entity_poly.entity_id
_entity_poly.type
_entity_poly.pdbx_seq_one_letter_code
_entity_poly.pdbx_strand_id
1 'polypeptide(L)'
;METIDAFLAEQAQYAARHPVQLAPGAVALLARLKETGARITAYGGSPKAAIFDRYLASVSEYFDADLPYIDMGHARPGMAEIQRQTATGAGELVFIDDLNRVAQVSKTLGCGFIGKPATLYQKQQMQASVCGSSARIWTRSTRHSCKRWTNPCD
;
A
#
# COMPACT_ATOMS: atom_id res chain seq x y z
N MET A 1 18.53 30.44 -10.33
CA MET A 1 18.71 29.27 -9.45
C MET A 1 17.55 29.31 -8.47
N GLU A 2 16.53 28.46 -8.66
CA GLU A 2 15.48 28.35 -7.65
C GLU A 2 16.06 27.72 -6.38
N THR A 3 15.79 28.34 -5.23
CA THR A 3 16.26 27.91 -3.92
C THR A 3 15.34 26.81 -3.37
N ILE A 4 15.81 26.07 -2.35
CA ILE A 4 14.96 25.11 -1.61
C ILE A 4 13.69 25.79 -1.10
N ASP A 5 13.79 27.04 -0.65
CA ASP A 5 12.64 27.81 -0.16
C ASP A 5 11.59 28.05 -1.24
N ALA A 6 12.02 28.35 -2.47
CA ALA A 6 11.09 28.53 -3.60
C ALA A 6 10.35 27.23 -3.92
N PHE A 7 11.06 26.09 -3.92
CA PHE A 7 10.45 24.78 -4.10
C PHE A 7 9.44 24.46 -2.99
N LEU A 8 9.79 24.69 -1.72
CA LEU A 8 8.90 24.44 -0.58
C LEU A 8 7.67 25.36 -0.60
N ALA A 9 7.83 26.62 -1.03
CA ALA A 9 6.72 27.55 -1.20
C ALA A 9 5.75 27.09 -2.29
N GLU A 10 6.27 26.66 -3.46
CA GLU A 10 5.43 26.13 -4.53
C GLU A 10 4.73 24.83 -4.11
N GLN A 11 5.44 23.92 -3.44
CA GLN A 11 4.85 22.70 -2.91
C GLN A 11 3.69 23.00 -1.94
N ALA A 12 3.86 23.98 -1.04
CA ALA A 12 2.82 24.39 -0.11
C ALA A 12 1.60 24.97 -0.84
N GLN A 13 1.82 25.81 -1.86
CA GLN A 13 0.73 26.35 -2.69
C GLN A 13 0.01 25.24 -3.47
N TYR A 14 0.75 24.30 -4.02
CA TYR A 14 0.19 23.14 -4.72
C TYR A 14 -0.66 22.29 -3.77
N ALA A 15 -0.15 21.96 -2.57
CA ALA A 15 -0.88 21.19 -1.57
C ALA A 15 -2.17 21.89 -1.09
N ALA A 16 -2.16 23.22 -1.00
CA ALA A 16 -3.36 24.00 -0.67
C ALA A 16 -4.44 23.94 -1.76
N ARG A 17 -4.05 23.89 -3.04
CA ARG A 17 -4.97 23.76 -4.18
C ARG A 17 -5.41 22.31 -4.44
N HIS A 18 -4.61 21.35 -4.00
CA HIS A 18 -4.82 19.92 -4.19
C HIS A 18 -4.83 19.20 -2.83
N PRO A 19 -5.88 19.43 -2.01
CA PRO A 19 -5.96 18.83 -0.70
C PRO A 19 -5.95 17.30 -0.79
N VAL A 20 -5.34 16.65 0.20
CA VAL A 20 -5.35 15.19 0.32
C VAL A 20 -6.78 14.70 0.45
N GLN A 21 -7.14 13.71 -0.35
CA GLN A 21 -8.46 13.09 -0.38
C GLN A 21 -8.34 11.57 -0.39
N LEU A 22 -9.35 10.89 0.15
CA LEU A 22 -9.48 9.45 -0.02
C LEU A 22 -9.64 9.12 -1.50
N ALA A 23 -8.88 8.14 -1.99
CA ALA A 23 -9.00 7.69 -3.36
C ALA A 23 -10.41 7.12 -3.62
N PRO A 24 -10.97 7.31 -4.84
CA PRO A 24 -12.23 6.69 -5.22
C PRO A 24 -12.20 5.18 -4.97
N GLY A 25 -13.23 4.67 -4.29
CA GLY A 25 -13.35 3.25 -3.93
C GLY A 25 -12.53 2.80 -2.70
N ALA A 26 -11.75 3.68 -2.06
CA ALA A 26 -10.97 3.31 -0.87
C ALA A 26 -11.86 2.79 0.28
N VAL A 27 -12.96 3.48 0.59
CA VAL A 27 -13.90 3.07 1.64
C VAL A 27 -14.54 1.72 1.32
N ALA A 28 -14.95 1.52 0.06
CA ALA A 28 -15.52 0.25 -0.37
C ALA A 28 -14.50 -0.90 -0.25
N LEU A 29 -13.24 -0.67 -0.60
CA LEU A 29 -12.16 -1.64 -0.40
C LEU A 29 -11.98 -1.97 1.09
N LEU A 30 -11.90 -0.96 1.96
CA LEU A 30 -11.76 -1.16 3.41
C LEU A 30 -12.90 -1.98 3.99
N ALA A 31 -14.15 -1.70 3.60
CA ALA A 31 -15.31 -2.47 4.02
C ALA A 31 -15.21 -3.94 3.58
N ARG A 32 -14.81 -4.20 2.32
CA ARG A 32 -14.61 -5.57 1.82
C ARG A 32 -13.49 -6.32 2.52
N LEU A 33 -12.39 -5.62 2.86
CA LEU A 33 -11.30 -6.22 3.62
C LEU A 33 -11.74 -6.54 5.06
N LYS A 34 -12.54 -5.68 5.68
CA LYS A 34 -13.08 -5.93 7.02
C LYS A 34 -14.00 -7.16 7.05
N GLU A 35 -14.80 -7.37 6.02
CA GLU A 35 -15.67 -8.55 5.86
C GLU A 35 -14.90 -9.89 5.88
N THR A 36 -13.61 -9.90 5.53
CA THR A 36 -12.80 -11.14 5.56
C THR A 36 -12.29 -11.49 6.97
N GLY A 37 -12.42 -10.58 7.93
CA GLY A 37 -11.80 -10.70 9.25
C GLY A 37 -10.33 -10.28 9.29
N ALA A 38 -9.79 -9.70 8.21
CA ALA A 38 -8.43 -9.18 8.19
C ALA A 38 -8.26 -8.00 9.15
N ARG A 39 -7.10 -7.95 9.82
CA ARG A 39 -6.61 -6.75 10.52
C ARG A 39 -6.07 -5.77 9.47
N ILE A 40 -6.48 -4.51 9.54
CA ILE A 40 -6.11 -3.50 8.55
C ILE A 40 -5.30 -2.41 9.25
N THR A 41 -4.06 -2.21 8.82
CA THR A 41 -3.19 -1.18 9.37
C THR A 41 -2.74 -0.26 8.24
N ALA A 42 -2.93 1.04 8.41
CA ALA A 42 -2.31 2.01 7.52
C ALA A 42 -0.81 2.12 7.86
N TYR A 43 0.03 2.39 6.88
CA TYR A 43 1.41 2.76 7.14
C TYR A 43 1.82 3.90 6.22
N GLY A 44 2.83 4.63 6.64
CA GLY A 44 3.28 5.76 5.85
C GLY A 44 4.55 6.37 6.39
N GLY A 45 4.74 7.63 6.03
CA GLY A 45 6.02 8.29 6.18
C GLY A 45 6.09 9.50 7.05
N SER A 46 5.01 9.78 7.73
CA SER A 46 4.86 10.95 8.55
C SER A 46 4.19 10.53 9.85
N PRO A 47 4.33 11.31 10.91
CA PRO A 47 3.71 11.00 12.17
C PRO A 47 2.20 10.77 12.02
N LYS A 48 1.65 9.86 12.84
CA LYS A 48 0.22 9.51 12.84
C LYS A 48 -0.70 10.73 12.85
N ALA A 49 -0.39 11.72 13.67
CA ALA A 49 -1.14 12.98 13.77
C ALA A 49 -1.22 13.75 12.45
N ALA A 50 -0.15 13.72 11.64
CA ALA A 50 -0.08 14.44 10.37
C ALA A 50 -0.92 13.79 9.26
N ILE A 51 -1.08 12.47 9.31
CA ILE A 51 -1.71 11.69 8.23
C ILE A 51 -2.98 10.99 8.69
N PHE A 52 -2.87 10.04 9.62
CA PHE A 52 -3.99 9.19 10.02
C PHE A 52 -5.08 10.00 10.70
N ASP A 53 -4.74 10.76 11.73
CA ASP A 53 -5.73 11.51 12.52
C ASP A 53 -6.37 12.64 11.70
N ARG A 54 -5.64 13.17 10.73
CA ARG A 54 -6.11 14.28 9.89
C ARG A 54 -6.97 13.83 8.71
N TYR A 55 -6.58 12.75 8.03
CA TYR A 55 -7.20 12.37 6.74
C TYR A 55 -7.93 11.03 6.77
N LEU A 56 -7.68 10.18 7.77
CA LEU A 56 -8.29 8.84 7.90
C LEU A 56 -9.25 8.72 9.08
N ALA A 57 -9.40 9.77 9.91
CA ALA A 57 -10.27 9.74 11.09
C ALA A 57 -11.71 9.31 10.78
N SER A 58 -12.28 9.77 9.67
CA SER A 58 -13.66 9.46 9.25
C SER A 58 -13.86 8.00 8.79
N VAL A 59 -12.79 7.22 8.68
CA VAL A 59 -12.80 5.81 8.28
C VAL A 59 -11.99 4.97 9.25
N SER A 60 -11.75 5.49 10.46
CA SER A 60 -10.88 4.86 11.46
C SER A 60 -11.42 3.52 11.96
N GLU A 61 -12.75 3.30 11.92
CA GLU A 61 -13.37 2.04 12.35
C GLU A 61 -12.97 0.82 11.50
N TYR A 62 -12.48 1.04 10.28
CA TYR A 62 -12.02 -0.07 9.43
C TYR A 62 -10.65 -0.60 9.86
N PHE A 63 -9.84 0.23 10.52
CA PHE A 63 -8.48 -0.13 10.90
C PHE A 63 -8.45 -0.99 12.18
N ASP A 64 -7.30 -1.63 12.41
CA ASP A 64 -7.00 -2.38 13.62
C ASP A 64 -7.04 -1.45 14.83
N ALA A 65 -7.67 -1.91 15.92
CA ALA A 65 -7.87 -1.07 17.11
C ALA A 65 -6.56 -0.85 17.88
N ASP A 66 -5.66 -1.84 17.88
CA ASP A 66 -4.42 -1.81 18.65
C ASP A 66 -3.28 -1.18 17.84
N LEU A 67 -3.25 -1.45 16.53
CA LEU A 67 -2.22 -0.93 15.62
C LEU A 67 -2.83 -0.33 14.34
N PRO A 68 -3.54 0.81 14.42
CA PRO A 68 -4.21 1.41 13.26
C PRO A 68 -3.24 2.04 12.25
N TYR A 69 -2.07 2.49 12.72
CA TYR A 69 -1.08 3.19 11.91
C TYR A 69 0.36 2.85 12.31
N ILE A 70 1.23 2.67 11.32
CA ILE A 70 2.68 2.53 11.52
C ILE A 70 3.44 3.63 10.77
N ASP A 71 4.26 4.41 11.49
CA ASP A 71 5.15 5.41 10.91
C ASP A 71 6.51 4.79 10.55
N MET A 72 6.79 4.74 9.25
CA MET A 72 8.04 4.25 8.67
C MET A 72 8.98 5.38 8.20
N GLY A 73 8.80 6.60 8.71
CA GLY A 73 9.65 7.77 8.48
C GLY A 73 11.14 7.48 8.55
N HIS A 74 11.54 6.65 9.52
CA HIS A 74 12.92 6.34 9.85
C HIS A 74 13.48 5.09 9.15
N ALA A 75 12.64 4.28 8.51
CA ALA A 75 13.07 3.02 7.89
C ALA A 75 12.28 2.76 6.60
N ARG A 76 12.87 3.14 5.46
CA ARG A 76 12.27 2.99 4.12
C ARG A 76 12.90 1.83 3.33
N PRO A 77 12.11 0.97 2.66
CA PRO A 77 10.65 0.98 2.60
C PRO A 77 9.97 0.45 3.88
N GLY A 78 10.69 -0.18 4.80
CA GLY A 78 10.17 -0.49 6.15
C GLY A 78 9.42 -1.81 6.32
N MET A 79 9.30 -2.61 5.26
CA MET A 79 8.44 -3.80 5.26
C MET A 79 8.84 -4.86 6.29
N ALA A 80 10.14 -5.08 6.48
CA ALA A 80 10.64 -6.03 7.49
C ALA A 80 10.36 -5.56 8.93
N GLU A 81 10.33 -4.24 9.15
CA GLU A 81 9.98 -3.66 10.45
C GLU A 81 8.47 -3.75 10.68
N ILE A 82 7.64 -3.45 9.67
CA ILE A 82 6.18 -3.66 9.76
C ILE A 82 5.85 -5.12 10.06
N GLN A 83 6.51 -6.07 9.40
CA GLN A 83 6.33 -7.50 9.68
C GLN A 83 6.62 -7.84 11.15
N ARG A 84 7.70 -7.28 11.72
CA ARG A 84 8.02 -7.45 13.15
C ARG A 84 6.97 -6.83 14.05
N GLN A 85 6.58 -5.58 13.79
CA GLN A 85 5.63 -4.84 14.64
C GLN A 85 4.22 -5.45 14.62
N THR A 86 3.81 -6.01 13.49
CA THR A 86 2.51 -6.71 13.35
C THR A 86 2.53 -8.14 13.91
N ALA A 87 3.72 -8.66 14.26
CA ALA A 87 3.94 -10.04 14.70
C ALA A 87 3.25 -11.08 13.80
N THR A 88 3.20 -10.82 12.49
CA THR A 88 2.46 -11.61 11.51
C THR A 88 3.43 -12.38 10.60
N GLY A 89 3.11 -13.63 10.27
CA GLY A 89 3.90 -14.43 9.34
C GLY A 89 3.94 -13.79 7.95
N ALA A 90 5.04 -13.96 7.21
CA ALA A 90 5.19 -13.36 5.88
C ALA A 90 4.03 -13.75 4.94
N GLY A 91 3.63 -15.02 4.92
CA GLY A 91 2.54 -15.53 4.07
C GLY A 91 1.14 -15.02 4.45
N GLU A 92 1.00 -14.35 5.60
CA GLU A 92 -0.26 -13.80 6.12
C GLU A 92 -0.33 -12.28 5.99
N LEU A 93 0.78 -11.64 5.55
CA LEU A 93 0.89 -10.20 5.42
C LEU A 93 0.77 -9.80 3.94
N VAL A 94 -0.13 -8.86 3.64
CA VAL A 94 -0.32 -8.30 2.29
C VAL A 94 -0.14 -6.79 2.32
N PHE A 95 0.80 -6.28 1.53
CA PHE A 95 1.01 -4.85 1.36
C PHE A 95 0.21 -4.32 0.17
N ILE A 96 -0.48 -3.19 0.33
CA ILE A 96 -1.17 -2.47 -0.74
C ILE A 96 -0.49 -1.12 -0.92
N ASP A 97 0.27 -0.93 -2.00
CA ASP A 97 1.14 0.25 -2.18
C ASP A 97 1.27 0.65 -3.66
N ASP A 98 1.72 1.88 -3.90
CA ASP A 98 1.98 2.43 -5.24
C ASP A 98 3.48 2.46 -5.62
N LEU A 99 4.36 2.00 -4.72
CA LEU A 99 5.80 1.95 -4.91
C LEU A 99 6.27 0.56 -5.36
N ASN A 100 6.98 0.53 -6.49
CA ASN A 100 7.61 -0.70 -7.00
C ASN A 100 8.63 -1.30 -6.00
N ARG A 101 9.32 -0.45 -5.23
CA ARG A 101 10.27 -0.91 -4.22
C ARG A 101 9.60 -1.74 -3.12
N VAL A 102 8.35 -1.43 -2.76
CA VAL A 102 7.58 -2.22 -1.80
C VAL A 102 7.27 -3.61 -2.37
N ALA A 103 6.89 -3.69 -3.65
CA ALA A 103 6.66 -4.96 -4.34
C ALA A 103 7.90 -5.88 -4.30
N GLN A 104 9.08 -5.31 -4.62
CA GLN A 104 10.35 -6.04 -4.61
C GLN A 104 10.69 -6.58 -3.22
N VAL A 105 10.59 -5.74 -2.18
CA VAL A 105 10.93 -6.15 -0.81
C VAL A 105 9.91 -7.14 -0.25
N SER A 106 8.62 -6.95 -0.52
CA SER A 106 7.56 -7.89 -0.11
C SER A 106 7.83 -9.27 -0.68
N LYS A 107 8.22 -9.35 -1.96
CA LYS A 107 8.65 -10.60 -2.61
C LYS A 107 9.85 -11.23 -1.92
N THR A 108 10.90 -10.46 -1.60
CA THR A 108 12.07 -10.97 -0.88
C THR A 108 11.70 -11.52 0.51
N LEU A 109 10.74 -10.90 1.20
CA LEU A 109 10.27 -11.33 2.52
C LEU A 109 9.26 -12.48 2.46
N GLY A 110 8.69 -12.79 1.30
CA GLY A 110 7.63 -13.78 1.14
C GLY A 110 6.22 -13.26 1.47
N CYS A 111 6.05 -11.93 1.54
CA CYS A 111 4.76 -11.28 1.76
C CYS A 111 3.95 -11.13 0.46
N GLY A 112 2.63 -11.03 0.60
CA GLY A 112 1.74 -10.65 -0.48
C GLY A 112 1.88 -9.16 -0.85
N PHE A 113 1.60 -8.83 -2.10
CA PHE A 113 1.62 -7.46 -2.59
C PHE A 113 0.49 -7.20 -3.60
N ILE A 114 -0.20 -6.07 -3.46
CA ILE A 114 -1.19 -5.55 -4.41
C ILE A 114 -0.77 -4.13 -4.78
N GLY A 115 -0.39 -3.94 -6.05
CA GLY A 115 0.03 -2.63 -6.56
C GLY A 115 -1.16 -1.73 -6.92
N LYS A 116 -1.13 -0.48 -6.45
CA LYS A 116 -2.06 0.59 -6.89
C LYS A 116 -1.25 1.72 -7.56
N PRO A 117 -0.75 1.53 -8.79
CA PRO A 117 0.08 2.54 -9.46
C PRO A 117 -0.69 3.85 -9.63
N ALA A 118 -0.06 4.99 -9.31
CA ALA A 118 -0.63 6.31 -9.55
C ALA A 118 -0.44 6.77 -11.01
N THR A 119 0.52 6.19 -11.74
CA THR A 119 0.87 6.55 -13.12
C THR A 119 1.06 5.33 -14.03
N LEU A 120 0.97 5.53 -15.35
CA LEU A 120 1.29 4.49 -16.34
C LEU A 120 2.75 4.01 -16.23
N TYR A 121 3.68 4.92 -15.92
CA TYR A 121 5.07 4.57 -15.70
C TYR A 121 5.24 3.63 -14.51
N GLN A 122 4.64 3.94 -13.36
CA GLN A 122 4.65 3.05 -12.20
C GLN A 122 4.01 1.69 -12.50
N LYS A 123 2.91 1.68 -13.28
CA LYS A 123 2.27 0.43 -13.71
C LYS A 123 3.24 -0.46 -14.50
N GLN A 124 3.95 0.10 -15.47
CA GLN A 124 4.95 -0.64 -16.28
C GLN A 124 6.10 -1.16 -15.41
N GLN A 125 6.61 -0.34 -14.50
CA GLN A 125 7.67 -0.71 -13.54
C GLN A 125 7.26 -1.87 -12.63
N MET A 126 6.04 -1.83 -12.10
CA MET A 126 5.47 -2.91 -11.29
C MET A 126 5.37 -4.20 -12.11
N GLN A 127 4.76 -4.15 -13.30
CA GLN A 127 4.59 -5.33 -14.16
C GLN A 127 5.93 -6.00 -14.50
N ALA A 128 6.96 -5.21 -14.84
CA ALA A 128 8.30 -5.73 -15.12
C ALA A 128 8.94 -6.44 -13.91
N SER A 129 8.74 -5.90 -12.71
CA SER A 129 9.32 -6.46 -11.48
C SER A 129 8.67 -7.77 -11.05
N VAL A 130 7.45 -8.04 -11.52
CA VAL A 130 6.77 -9.33 -11.25
C VAL A 130 6.98 -10.36 -12.36
N CYS A 131 7.16 -9.95 -13.61
CA CYS A 131 7.30 -10.86 -14.76
C CYS A 131 8.67 -11.59 -14.82
N GLY A 132 9.67 -11.18 -14.03
CA GLY A 132 11.02 -11.75 -14.08
C GLY A 132 11.34 -12.85 -13.07
N SER A 133 10.43 -13.27 -12.19
CA SER A 133 10.69 -14.36 -11.24
C SER A 133 9.42 -14.82 -10.56
N SER A 134 9.09 -16.11 -10.71
CA SER A 134 8.29 -17.07 -9.89
C SER A 134 7.46 -16.60 -8.67
N ALA A 135 6.97 -15.36 -8.64
CA ALA A 135 6.10 -14.83 -7.60
C ALA A 135 4.64 -14.93 -8.06
N ARG A 136 3.82 -15.59 -7.24
CA ARG A 136 2.37 -15.74 -7.46
C ARG A 136 1.69 -14.37 -7.43
N ILE A 137 1.21 -13.93 -8.58
CA ILE A 137 0.31 -12.77 -8.71
C ILE A 137 -1.12 -13.26 -8.61
N TRP A 138 -1.90 -12.68 -7.71
CA TRP A 138 -3.32 -12.96 -7.55
C TRP A 138 -4.12 -12.03 -8.47
N THR A 139 -4.55 -12.52 -9.62
CA THR A 139 -5.52 -11.83 -10.47
C THR A 139 -6.80 -12.65 -10.59
N ARG A 140 -7.95 -11.96 -10.66
CA ARG A 140 -9.28 -12.58 -10.70
C ARG A 140 -9.55 -13.11 -12.12
N SER A 141 -9.53 -14.44 -12.30
CA SER A 141 -10.00 -15.09 -13.54
C SER A 141 -11.52 -15.32 -13.48
N THR A 142 -12.24 -14.87 -14.51
CA THR A 142 -13.70 -14.97 -14.66
C THR A 142 -14.14 -16.24 -15.38
N ARG A 143 -13.81 -17.43 -14.87
CA ARG A 143 -14.45 -18.67 -15.34
C ARG A 143 -14.93 -19.55 -14.19
N HIS A 144 -16.21 -19.88 -14.27
CA HIS A 144 -16.91 -20.77 -13.37
C HIS A 144 -16.40 -22.21 -13.57
N SER A 145 -16.28 -22.92 -12.43
CA SER A 145 -15.86 -24.32 -12.25
C SER A 145 -14.38 -24.53 -11.88
N CYS A 146 -14.19 -25.12 -10.69
CA CYS A 146 -12.96 -25.60 -10.07
C CYS A 146 -11.77 -24.60 -10.08
N LYS A 147 -11.67 -23.78 -9.02
CA LYS A 147 -10.67 -22.71 -8.85
C LYS A 147 -9.25 -23.29 -8.67
N ARG A 148 -8.57 -23.58 -9.77
CA ARG A 148 -7.13 -23.77 -9.80
C ARG A 148 -6.47 -22.42 -10.11
N TRP A 149 -5.68 -21.96 -9.16
CA TRP A 149 -4.95 -20.69 -9.18
C TRP A 149 -3.76 -20.83 -10.13
N THR A 150 -3.74 -20.06 -11.22
CA THR A 150 -2.65 -20.13 -12.21
C THR A 150 -1.86 -18.83 -12.24
N ASN A 151 -0.58 -18.98 -12.55
CA ASN A 151 0.31 -17.87 -12.84
C ASN A 151 -0.16 -17.24 -14.16
N PRO A 152 -0.21 -15.91 -14.30
CA PRO A 152 -0.53 -15.27 -15.59
C PRO A 152 0.58 -15.45 -16.65
N CYS A 153 1.62 -16.21 -16.32
CA CYS A 153 2.75 -16.56 -17.19
C CYS A 153 2.74 -18.04 -17.62
N ASP A 154 1.66 -18.78 -17.32
CA ASP A 154 1.40 -20.12 -17.85
C ASP A 154 0.44 -20.07 -19.04
#